data_AF-A0A940KSR3-F1
#
_entry.id   AF-A0A940KSR3-F1
#
_cell.length_a   1.000
_cell.length_b   1.000
_cell.length_c   1.000
_cell.angle_alpha   90.00
_cell.angle_beta   90.00
_cell.angle_gamma   90.00
#
_symmetry.space_group_name_H-M   'P 1'
#
loop_
_entity.id
_entity.type
_entity.pdbx_description
1 polymer ?
#
loop_
_entity_poly.entity_id
_entity_poly.type
_entity_poly.pdbx_seq_one_letter_code
_entity_poly.pdbx_strand_id
1 'polypeptide(L)'
;MKKYFSIYITILAVMFAASCKKFIDEKQVSILTNDYYNTEQGVEDLVKSAYERTRFKFEYEQAYALWNFGVDEFTVGDQFNFEWFNKYDSRLNPAGGTGETYLSDLWSANYDGINRCNLGLERIPVVPGVRLLATADQRKQRMAELRFLRGFYYFQLVQQFGGLPITTTSSEGIRTEFARSSVADTYLQIIGDLKMAADSLNPTTTEFGRATKAAAMHFLAKAYLTRGSAVAEQRGQKPTDMDSAAYYAEQVITGVAGGGYVLATDYKDLWRGVYPEDNPTWILPTLGNSGVAPVAPNTSAYTTSINAQKNKEILFSAQWNNKPALTGRFGNQTHMYFGCAYENSPSEVGVTRDVHGGRPFRRLQPTDYAMDIYDRKNDSRFYKEFRIAHYSNVNQTSARFTAANAPDPSFVGKTRFGIG
;
A
#
# COMPACT_ATOMS: atom_id res chain seq x y z
N MET A 1 -49.85 -21.03 -65.77
CA MET A 1 -48.44 -20.66 -65.52
C MET A 1 -48.27 -19.29 -64.87
N LYS A 2 -48.90 -18.21 -65.35
CA LYS A 2 -48.77 -16.85 -64.76
C LYS A 2 -49.23 -16.72 -63.29
N LYS A 3 -50.28 -17.44 -62.85
CA LYS A 3 -50.75 -17.44 -61.45
C LYS A 3 -49.77 -18.09 -60.46
N TYR A 4 -49.07 -19.15 -60.89
CA TYR A 4 -48.08 -19.82 -60.05
C TYR A 4 -46.77 -19.01 -59.97
N PHE A 5 -46.37 -18.36 -61.07
CA PHE A 5 -45.20 -17.48 -61.09
C PHE A 5 -45.33 -16.29 -60.12
N SER A 6 -46.54 -15.72 -60.02
CA SER A 6 -46.81 -14.65 -59.04
C SER A 6 -46.73 -15.15 -57.59
N ILE A 7 -47.19 -16.38 -57.31
CA ILE A 7 -47.09 -17.01 -55.98
C ILE A 7 -45.62 -17.27 -55.60
N TYR A 8 -44.79 -17.75 -56.53
CA TYR A 8 -43.37 -17.97 -56.27
C TYR A 8 -42.61 -16.67 -56.02
N ILE A 9 -42.96 -15.57 -56.71
CA ILE A 9 -42.37 -14.24 -56.46
C ILE A 9 -42.79 -13.71 -55.08
N THR A 10 -44.05 -13.88 -54.68
CA THR A 10 -44.50 -13.44 -53.35
C THR A 10 -43.85 -14.26 -52.22
N ILE A 11 -43.68 -15.57 -52.41
CA ILE A 11 -42.98 -16.43 -51.43
C ILE A 11 -41.49 -16.06 -51.32
N LEU A 12 -40.83 -15.77 -52.45
CA LEU A 12 -39.44 -15.32 -52.46
C LEU A 12 -39.27 -13.93 -51.80
N ALA A 13 -40.23 -13.02 -52.00
CA ALA A 13 -40.23 -11.70 -51.37
C ALA A 13 -40.47 -11.77 -49.85
N VAL A 14 -41.32 -12.70 -49.39
CA VAL A 14 -41.56 -12.93 -47.94
C VAL A 14 -40.34 -13.58 -47.27
N MET A 15 -39.60 -14.45 -47.98
CA MET A 15 -38.34 -15.01 -47.46
C MET A 15 -37.21 -13.97 -47.36
N PHE A 16 -37.20 -12.93 -48.19
CA PHE A 16 -36.27 -11.80 -48.06
C PHE A 16 -36.66 -10.79 -46.97
N ALA A 17 -37.94 -10.75 -46.57
CA ALA A 17 -38.42 -9.88 -45.48
C ALA A 17 -38.11 -10.43 -44.08
N ALA A 18 -37.74 -11.71 -43.95
CA ALA A 18 -37.21 -12.32 -42.73
C ALA A 18 -35.72 -12.00 -42.51
N SER A 19 -35.29 -10.78 -42.87
CA SER A 19 -33.95 -10.27 -42.60
C SER A 19 -33.71 -10.27 -41.09
N CYS A 20 -32.69 -11.02 -40.68
CA CYS A 20 -32.25 -11.16 -39.30
C CYS A 20 -32.02 -9.77 -38.66
N LYS A 21 -32.93 -9.32 -37.79
CA LYS A 21 -32.74 -8.14 -36.92
C LYS A 21 -31.57 -8.28 -35.92
N LYS A 22 -30.79 -9.36 -35.96
CA LYS A 22 -29.63 -9.62 -35.07
C LYS A 22 -28.33 -9.85 -35.87
N PHE A 23 -28.11 -9.10 -36.95
CA PHE A 23 -26.93 -9.34 -37.78
C PHE A 23 -25.63 -8.84 -37.12
N ILE A 24 -25.68 -7.77 -36.31
CA ILE A 24 -24.53 -7.35 -35.47
C ILE A 24 -25.08 -6.73 -34.17
N ASP A 25 -25.08 -7.51 -33.09
CA ASP A 25 -25.12 -6.96 -31.72
C ASP A 25 -23.67 -6.92 -31.24
N GLU A 26 -22.93 -5.89 -31.71
CA GLU A 26 -21.55 -5.67 -31.32
C GLU A 26 -21.54 -5.25 -29.84
N LYS A 27 -21.50 -6.25 -28.95
CA LYS A 27 -21.13 -6.00 -27.57
C LYS A 27 -19.71 -5.47 -27.59
N GLN A 28 -19.57 -4.17 -27.35
CA GLN A 28 -18.27 -3.52 -27.24
C GLN A 28 -17.57 -4.05 -25.99
N VAL A 29 -16.87 -5.18 -26.12
CA VAL A 29 -16.24 -5.91 -25.00
C VAL A 29 -15.04 -5.15 -24.42
N SER A 30 -14.56 -4.12 -25.14
CA SER A 30 -13.36 -3.34 -24.79
C SER A 30 -13.63 -2.15 -23.86
N ILE A 31 -14.89 -1.80 -23.59
CA ILE A 31 -15.24 -0.68 -22.70
C ILE A 31 -16.13 -1.19 -21.57
N LEU A 32 -15.73 -0.89 -20.33
CA LEU A 32 -16.54 -1.15 -19.16
C LEU A 32 -17.75 -0.19 -19.20
N THR A 33 -18.94 -0.71 -19.51
CA THR A 33 -20.16 0.11 -19.50
C THR A 33 -20.71 0.23 -18.08
N ASN A 34 -21.54 1.24 -17.84
CA ASN A 34 -22.22 1.41 -16.55
C ASN A 34 -23.03 0.18 -16.12
N ASP A 35 -23.47 -0.65 -17.06
CA ASP A 35 -24.22 -1.88 -16.79
C ASP A 35 -23.39 -2.93 -16.05
N TYR A 36 -22.06 -2.95 -16.25
CA TYR A 36 -21.19 -3.86 -15.52
C TYR A 36 -21.32 -3.66 -14.00
N TYR A 37 -21.38 -2.39 -13.56
CA TYR A 37 -21.51 -2.04 -12.14
C TYR A 37 -22.88 -2.36 -11.54
N ASN A 38 -23.86 -2.78 -12.35
CA ASN A 38 -25.14 -3.29 -11.85
C ASN A 38 -25.09 -4.80 -11.52
N THR A 39 -23.97 -5.48 -11.80
CA THR A 39 -23.78 -6.91 -11.51
C THR A 39 -23.15 -7.13 -10.13
N GLU A 40 -23.34 -8.31 -9.55
CA GLU A 40 -22.68 -8.71 -8.30
C GLU A 40 -21.16 -8.53 -8.37
N GLN A 41 -20.54 -9.02 -9.45
CA GLN A 41 -19.10 -8.88 -9.65
C GLN A 41 -18.69 -7.42 -9.83
N GLY A 42 -19.46 -6.64 -10.59
CA GLY A 42 -19.11 -5.24 -10.86
C GLY A 42 -19.20 -4.34 -9.62
N VAL A 43 -20.17 -4.56 -8.74
CA VAL A 43 -20.23 -3.86 -7.44
C VAL A 43 -19.00 -4.21 -6.59
N GLU A 44 -18.64 -5.49 -6.54
CA GLU A 44 -17.48 -5.93 -5.77
C GLU A 44 -16.17 -5.38 -6.34
N ASP A 45 -16.01 -5.42 -7.66
CA ASP A 45 -14.85 -4.87 -8.36
C ASP A 45 -14.75 -3.34 -8.19
N LEU A 46 -15.88 -2.64 -8.16
CA LEU A 46 -15.93 -1.20 -7.88
C LEU A 46 -15.37 -0.89 -6.50
N VAL A 47 -15.81 -1.60 -5.46
CA VAL A 47 -15.29 -1.43 -4.09
C VAL A 47 -13.81 -1.81 -4.00
N LYS A 48 -13.41 -2.95 -4.58
CA LYS A 48 -11.99 -3.38 -4.62
C LYS A 48 -11.09 -2.39 -5.35
N SER A 49 -11.58 -1.79 -6.44
CA SER A 49 -10.82 -0.78 -7.19
C SER A 49 -10.48 0.43 -6.32
N ALA A 50 -11.36 0.80 -5.39
CA ALA A 50 -11.11 1.90 -4.47
C ALA A 50 -10.00 1.55 -3.45
N TYR A 51 -9.82 0.29 -3.06
CA TYR A 51 -8.74 -0.11 -2.14
C TYR A 51 -7.36 -0.13 -2.80
N GLU A 52 -7.29 -0.39 -4.11
CA GLU A 52 -6.01 -0.55 -4.81
C GLU A 52 -5.08 0.66 -4.65
N ARG A 53 -5.64 1.88 -4.67
CA ARG A 53 -4.84 3.11 -4.56
C ARG A 53 -4.18 3.31 -3.19
N THR A 54 -4.59 2.56 -2.16
CA THR A 54 -3.89 2.56 -0.86
C THR A 54 -2.45 2.06 -0.97
N ARG A 55 -2.13 1.26 -1.99
CA ARG A 55 -0.79 0.69 -2.20
C ARG A 55 0.25 1.74 -2.58
N PHE A 56 -0.14 2.84 -3.22
CA PHE A 56 0.79 3.90 -3.63
C PHE A 56 1.67 4.39 -2.49
N LYS A 57 1.11 4.47 -1.27
CA LYS A 57 1.84 4.87 -0.06
C LYS A 57 2.94 3.89 0.36
N PHE A 58 2.89 2.64 -0.08
CA PHE A 58 3.68 1.54 0.49
C PHE A 58 4.38 0.64 -0.55
N GLU A 59 4.33 0.97 -1.84
CA GLU A 59 4.71 0.02 -2.91
C GLU A 59 6.16 0.12 -3.40
N TYR A 60 6.71 1.33 -3.50
CA TYR A 60 7.96 1.60 -4.23
C TYR A 60 8.75 2.75 -3.59
N GLU A 61 9.75 3.25 -4.30
CA GLU A 61 10.71 4.24 -3.83
C GLU A 61 10.11 5.57 -3.36
N GLN A 62 8.99 5.98 -3.96
CA GLN A 62 8.26 7.17 -3.52
C GLN A 62 7.72 7.08 -2.09
N ALA A 63 7.49 5.87 -1.57
CA ALA A 63 6.92 5.66 -0.24
C ALA A 63 7.84 6.18 0.87
N TYR A 64 9.15 5.94 0.78
CA TYR A 64 10.07 6.52 1.76
C TYR A 64 10.48 7.94 1.38
N ALA A 65 10.53 8.27 0.09
CA ALA A 65 10.80 9.63 -0.35
C ALA A 65 9.82 10.65 0.23
N LEU A 66 8.53 10.33 0.22
CA LEU A 66 7.45 11.22 0.64
C LEU A 66 7.14 11.16 2.14
N TRP A 67 7.41 10.03 2.81
CA TRP A 67 6.97 9.81 4.20
C TRP A 67 8.07 9.49 5.21
N ASN A 68 9.32 9.27 4.79
CA ASN A 68 10.43 8.93 5.70
C ASN A 68 11.66 9.85 5.54
N PHE A 69 11.80 10.58 4.44
CA PHE A 69 12.79 11.65 4.36
C PHE A 69 12.27 12.96 4.97
N GLY A 70 13.21 13.80 5.42
CA GLY A 70 12.90 15.07 6.08
C GLY A 70 12.66 14.99 7.58
N VAL A 71 12.88 13.81 8.16
CA VAL A 71 12.94 13.60 9.60
C VAL A 71 14.37 13.26 10.03
N ASP A 72 14.61 13.27 11.33
CA ASP A 72 15.88 12.92 11.97
C ASP A 72 16.11 11.39 12.06
N GLU A 73 15.13 10.56 11.73
CA GLU A 73 15.24 9.09 11.79
C GLU A 73 16.02 8.49 10.60
N PHE A 74 15.83 9.02 9.39
CA PHE A 74 16.36 8.43 8.16
C PHE A 74 17.00 9.45 7.23
N THR A 75 18.04 9.00 6.53
CA THR A 75 18.72 9.73 5.46
C THR A 75 18.81 8.90 4.19
N VAL A 76 19.17 9.57 3.09
CA VAL A 76 19.31 8.96 1.78
C VAL A 76 20.49 7.99 1.75
N GLY A 77 20.27 6.78 1.21
CA GLY A 77 21.33 5.84 0.90
C GLY A 77 22.04 6.16 -0.43
N ASP A 78 23.17 5.50 -0.71
CA ASP A 78 24.00 5.83 -1.87
C ASP A 78 23.47 5.31 -3.23
N GLN A 79 22.33 4.60 -3.24
CA GLN A 79 21.66 4.11 -4.44
C GLN A 79 20.27 4.72 -4.64
N PHE A 80 20.01 5.95 -4.20
CA PHE A 80 18.71 6.61 -4.41
C PHE A 80 18.77 7.74 -5.42
N ASN A 81 17.87 7.71 -6.41
CA ASN A 81 17.93 8.63 -7.55
C ASN A 81 17.20 9.96 -7.32
N PHE A 82 16.38 10.10 -6.27
CA PHE A 82 15.56 11.29 -6.00
C PHE A 82 15.97 12.00 -4.70
N GLU A 83 17.27 12.02 -4.41
CA GLU A 83 17.87 12.51 -3.14
C GLU A 83 17.45 13.93 -2.71
N TRP A 84 16.91 14.74 -3.62
CA TRP A 84 16.37 16.06 -3.30
C TRP A 84 15.14 16.03 -2.38
N PHE A 85 14.43 14.89 -2.28
CA PHE A 85 13.43 14.67 -1.23
C PHE A 85 14.02 14.60 0.18
N ASN A 86 15.31 14.34 0.30
CA ASN A 86 16.04 14.35 1.58
C ASN A 86 16.85 15.64 1.76
N LYS A 87 17.51 16.12 0.69
CA LYS A 87 18.39 17.30 0.74
C LYS A 87 17.65 18.63 0.71
N TYR A 88 16.40 18.67 0.23
CA TYR A 88 15.61 19.89 0.03
C TYR A 88 16.33 20.97 -0.76
N ASP A 89 17.15 20.58 -1.74
CA ASP A 89 17.86 21.52 -2.61
C ASP A 89 16.99 22.00 -3.77
N SER A 90 17.56 22.86 -4.64
CA SER A 90 16.87 23.48 -5.76
C SER A 90 16.26 22.51 -6.78
N ARG A 91 16.59 21.21 -6.74
CA ARG A 91 16.00 20.19 -7.61
C ARG A 91 14.59 19.77 -7.17
N LEU A 92 14.24 19.97 -5.90
CA LEU A 92 12.86 19.81 -5.42
C LEU A 92 12.06 21.06 -5.82
N ASN A 93 11.70 21.13 -7.11
CA ASN A 93 10.99 22.26 -7.68
C ASN A 93 9.84 21.80 -8.58
N PRO A 94 8.79 22.63 -8.75
CA PRO A 94 7.63 22.29 -9.59
C PRO A 94 7.93 22.39 -11.10
N ALA A 95 9.07 22.97 -11.48
CA ALA A 95 9.39 23.31 -12.86
C ALA A 95 10.12 22.17 -13.57
N GLY A 96 9.54 20.96 -13.58
CA GLY A 96 9.71 19.86 -14.56
C GLY A 96 11.11 19.42 -15.05
N GLY A 97 12.20 20.06 -14.65
CA GLY A 97 13.54 19.89 -15.23
C GLY A 97 14.36 18.79 -14.56
N THR A 98 13.84 18.20 -13.48
CA THR A 98 14.49 17.13 -12.72
C THR A 98 13.85 15.77 -12.93
N GLY A 99 12.74 15.70 -13.68
CA GLY A 99 11.97 14.45 -13.82
C GLY A 99 11.33 13.99 -12.50
N GLU A 100 11.09 14.90 -11.55
CA GLU A 100 10.40 14.60 -10.29
C GLU A 100 8.92 14.29 -10.55
N THR A 101 8.50 13.04 -10.34
CA THR A 101 7.11 12.58 -10.59
C THR A 101 6.36 12.20 -9.33
N TYR A 102 7.02 12.04 -8.18
CA TYR A 102 6.41 11.48 -6.98
C TYR A 102 5.31 12.37 -6.40
N LEU A 103 5.44 13.70 -6.45
CA LEU A 103 4.37 14.60 -6.00
C LEU A 103 3.18 14.58 -6.96
N SER A 104 3.41 14.58 -8.27
CA SER A 104 2.32 14.45 -9.27
C SER A 104 1.65 13.08 -9.22
N ASP A 105 2.41 12.02 -8.94
CA ASP A 105 1.92 10.66 -8.80
C ASP A 105 1.12 10.51 -7.51
N LEU A 106 1.55 11.14 -6.41
CA LEU A 106 0.80 11.23 -5.15
C LEU A 106 -0.56 11.90 -5.38
N TRP A 107 -0.56 13.05 -6.05
CA TRP A 107 -1.78 13.75 -6.42
C TRP A 107 -2.71 12.86 -7.24
N SER A 108 -2.19 12.33 -8.35
CA SER A 108 -2.95 11.50 -9.29
C SER A 108 -3.49 10.23 -8.65
N ALA A 109 -2.69 9.57 -7.80
CA ALA A 109 -3.06 8.34 -7.14
C ALA A 109 -4.22 8.51 -6.17
N ASN A 110 -4.17 9.56 -5.36
CA ASN A 110 -5.21 9.83 -4.38
C ASN A 110 -6.49 10.35 -5.04
N TYR A 111 -6.41 11.22 -6.06
CA TYR A 111 -7.60 11.68 -6.77
C TYR A 111 -8.26 10.58 -7.62
N ASP A 112 -7.50 9.65 -8.19
CA ASP A 112 -8.06 8.43 -8.79
C ASP A 112 -8.81 7.60 -7.73
N GLY A 113 -8.21 7.40 -6.55
CA GLY A 113 -8.85 6.71 -5.43
C GLY A 113 -10.15 7.39 -4.96
N ILE A 114 -10.14 8.72 -4.85
CA ILE A 114 -11.31 9.54 -4.50
C ILE A 114 -12.40 9.38 -5.57
N ASN A 115 -12.07 9.46 -6.85
CA ASN A 115 -13.05 9.32 -7.93
C ASN A 115 -13.72 7.94 -7.93
N ARG A 116 -12.94 6.86 -7.70
CA ARG A 116 -13.48 5.50 -7.54
C ARG A 116 -14.41 5.38 -6.33
N CYS A 117 -14.07 6.04 -5.22
CA CYS A 117 -14.95 6.12 -4.04
C CYS A 117 -16.26 6.85 -4.36
N ASN A 118 -16.18 7.98 -5.06
CA ASN A 118 -17.37 8.77 -5.43
C ASN A 118 -18.30 7.95 -6.34
N LEU A 119 -17.76 7.29 -7.36
CA LEU A 119 -18.54 6.43 -8.25
C LEU A 119 -19.26 5.32 -7.46
N GLY A 120 -18.58 4.67 -6.52
CA GLY A 120 -19.20 3.66 -5.66
C GLY A 120 -20.28 4.24 -4.74
N LEU A 121 -20.07 5.42 -4.18
CA LEU A 121 -21.04 6.09 -3.30
C LEU A 121 -22.29 6.57 -4.04
N GLU A 122 -22.18 6.89 -5.33
CA GLU A 122 -23.31 7.22 -6.19
C GLU A 122 -24.08 5.97 -6.64
N ARG A 123 -23.37 4.87 -6.93
CA ARG A 123 -23.96 3.65 -7.51
C ARG A 123 -24.59 2.73 -6.47
N ILE A 124 -23.90 2.43 -5.38
CA ILE A 124 -24.35 1.45 -4.37
C ILE A 124 -25.77 1.71 -3.85
N PRO A 125 -26.22 2.97 -3.63
CA PRO A 125 -27.59 3.23 -3.18
C PRO A 125 -28.66 2.79 -4.19
N VAL A 126 -28.37 2.80 -5.49
CA VAL A 126 -29.37 2.64 -6.55
C VAL A 126 -29.31 1.29 -7.28
N VAL A 127 -28.24 0.50 -7.11
CA VAL A 127 -28.12 -0.82 -7.78
C VAL A 127 -29.15 -1.82 -7.21
N PRO A 128 -30.06 -2.35 -8.04
CA PRO A 128 -31.05 -3.35 -7.62
C PRO A 128 -30.53 -4.78 -7.76
N GLY A 129 -31.10 -5.73 -7.01
CA GLY A 129 -30.96 -7.17 -7.27
C GLY A 129 -29.59 -7.79 -7.02
N VAL A 130 -28.65 -7.07 -6.40
CA VAL A 130 -27.30 -7.55 -6.06
C VAL A 130 -27.30 -8.11 -4.63
N ARG A 131 -26.80 -9.34 -4.45
CA ARG A 131 -26.76 -10.05 -3.16
C ARG A 131 -25.78 -9.40 -2.19
N LEU A 132 -24.67 -8.86 -2.68
CA LEU A 132 -23.75 -8.03 -1.89
C LEU A 132 -24.38 -6.77 -1.29
N LEU A 133 -25.56 -6.38 -1.78
CA LEU A 133 -26.32 -5.19 -1.38
C LEU A 133 -27.77 -5.56 -0.98
N ALA A 134 -28.04 -6.82 -0.63
CA ALA A 134 -29.40 -7.31 -0.38
C ALA A 134 -30.04 -6.66 0.84
N THR A 135 -29.27 -6.38 1.89
CA THR A 135 -29.75 -5.72 3.11
C THR A 135 -29.26 -4.28 3.20
N ALA A 136 -29.97 -3.47 3.99
CA ALA A 136 -29.55 -2.10 4.30
C ALA A 136 -28.17 -2.07 4.97
N ASP A 137 -27.85 -3.04 5.83
CA ASP A 137 -26.57 -3.12 6.52
C ASP A 137 -25.44 -3.52 5.57
N GLN A 138 -25.68 -4.41 4.61
CA GLN A 138 -24.70 -4.72 3.56
C GLN A 138 -24.40 -3.50 2.68
N ARG A 139 -25.42 -2.71 2.33
CA ARG A 139 -25.23 -1.43 1.62
C ARG A 139 -24.42 -0.44 2.46
N LYS A 140 -24.79 -0.25 3.73
CA LYS A 140 -24.07 0.63 4.66
C LYS A 140 -22.62 0.21 4.81
N GLN A 141 -22.33 -1.08 4.95
CA GLN A 141 -20.98 -1.63 5.05
C GLN A 141 -20.14 -1.24 3.83
N ARG A 142 -20.63 -1.45 2.60
CA ARG A 142 -19.88 -1.11 1.38
C ARG A 142 -19.69 0.40 1.21
N MET A 143 -20.71 1.21 1.51
CA MET A 143 -20.57 2.67 1.50
C MET A 143 -19.58 3.17 2.57
N ALA A 144 -19.55 2.53 3.74
CA ALA A 144 -18.64 2.86 4.83
C ALA A 144 -17.18 2.56 4.47
N GLU A 145 -16.91 1.45 3.76
CA GLU A 145 -15.59 1.14 3.20
C GLU A 145 -15.12 2.25 2.25
N LEU A 146 -15.98 2.71 1.34
CA LEU A 146 -15.64 3.79 0.39
C LEU A 146 -15.42 5.14 1.08
N ARG A 147 -16.22 5.47 2.10
CA ARG A 147 -16.00 6.69 2.89
C ARG A 147 -14.69 6.64 3.66
N PHE A 148 -14.37 5.51 4.29
CA PHE A 148 -13.09 5.32 4.95
C PHE A 148 -11.93 5.60 3.99
N LEU A 149 -11.97 5.00 2.79
CA LEU A 149 -10.94 5.18 1.77
C LEU A 149 -10.86 6.63 1.26
N ARG A 150 -12.00 7.27 0.99
CA ARG A 150 -12.03 8.68 0.55
C ARG A 150 -11.45 9.61 1.61
N GLY A 151 -11.81 9.41 2.89
CA GLY A 151 -11.22 10.12 4.02
C GLY A 151 -9.71 9.89 4.14
N PHE A 152 -9.26 8.63 3.97
CA PHE A 152 -7.85 8.27 3.94
C PHE A 152 -7.08 8.99 2.81
N TYR A 153 -7.62 9.03 1.58
CA TYR A 153 -6.98 9.70 0.45
C TYR A 153 -6.88 11.22 0.63
N TYR A 154 -7.96 11.86 1.06
CA TYR A 154 -7.91 13.29 1.40
C TYR A 154 -6.94 13.57 2.54
N PHE A 155 -6.87 12.71 3.55
CA PHE A 155 -5.96 12.87 4.68
C PHE A 155 -4.49 12.83 4.25
N GLN A 156 -4.12 11.93 3.33
CA GLN A 156 -2.77 11.93 2.77
C GLN A 156 -2.45 13.21 2.00
N LEU A 157 -3.39 13.69 1.19
CA LEU A 157 -3.18 14.88 0.36
C LEU A 157 -3.09 16.16 1.19
N VAL A 158 -3.94 16.33 2.21
CA VAL A 158 -3.99 17.58 2.99
C VAL A 158 -2.70 17.80 3.78
N GLN A 159 -2.06 16.70 4.23
CA GLN A 159 -0.79 16.75 4.95
C GLN A 159 0.37 17.23 4.04
N GLN A 160 0.29 16.99 2.73
CA GLN A 160 1.33 17.38 1.78
C GLN A 160 1.05 18.73 1.10
N PHE A 161 -0.20 18.99 0.72
CA PHE A 161 -0.55 20.11 -0.17
C PHE A 161 -1.40 21.20 0.49
N GLY A 162 -1.80 21.02 1.74
CA GLY A 162 -2.74 21.91 2.42
C GLY A 162 -4.13 21.85 1.77
N GLY A 163 -4.75 23.00 1.51
CA GLY A 163 -6.12 23.08 0.96
C GLY A 163 -6.27 22.43 -0.42
N LEU A 164 -7.33 21.63 -0.58
CA LEU A 164 -7.55 20.76 -1.75
C LEU A 164 -8.87 21.05 -2.45
N PRO A 165 -9.00 20.76 -3.76
CA PRO A 165 -10.30 20.58 -4.39
C PRO A 165 -11.08 19.41 -3.77
N ILE A 166 -12.26 19.71 -3.22
CA ILE A 166 -13.17 18.69 -2.68
C ILE A 166 -14.14 18.27 -3.79
N THR A 167 -14.17 16.98 -4.09
CA THR A 167 -15.03 16.35 -5.09
C THR A 167 -15.79 15.22 -4.42
N THR A 168 -17.11 15.31 -4.42
CA THR A 168 -17.99 14.31 -3.81
C THR A 168 -18.81 13.54 -4.84
N THR A 169 -18.61 13.84 -6.12
CA THR A 169 -19.24 13.19 -7.27
C THR A 169 -18.19 12.55 -8.17
N SER A 170 -18.59 11.53 -8.94
CA SER A 170 -17.69 10.94 -9.93
C SER A 170 -17.51 11.87 -11.14
N SER A 171 -16.40 11.71 -11.84
CA SER A 171 -16.10 12.49 -13.04
C SER A 171 -16.97 12.04 -14.22
N GLU A 172 -17.82 12.93 -14.71
CA GLU A 172 -18.58 12.76 -15.96
C GLU A 172 -17.89 13.55 -17.09
N GLY A 173 -16.79 13.00 -17.61
CA GLY A 173 -16.01 13.59 -18.71
C GLY A 173 -14.82 14.44 -18.26
N ILE A 174 -14.24 15.19 -19.21
CA ILE A 174 -13.03 16.00 -18.99
C ILE A 174 -13.41 17.29 -18.28
N ARG A 175 -12.81 17.51 -17.12
CA ARG A 175 -12.88 18.77 -16.36
C ARG A 175 -11.48 19.23 -16.02
N THR A 176 -11.15 20.46 -16.39
CA THR A 176 -9.82 21.05 -16.18
C THR A 176 -9.79 22.13 -15.10
N GLU A 177 -10.96 22.56 -14.60
CA GLU A 177 -11.08 23.64 -13.62
C GLU A 177 -11.60 23.13 -12.27
N PHE A 178 -10.81 23.35 -11.23
CA PHE A 178 -11.10 22.95 -9.86
C PHE A 178 -10.78 24.08 -8.88
N ALA A 179 -11.75 24.46 -8.06
CA ALA A 179 -11.54 25.42 -6.98
C ALA A 179 -10.89 24.72 -5.78
N ARG A 180 -9.80 25.29 -5.26
CA ARG A 180 -9.19 24.81 -4.02
C ARG A 180 -10.06 25.22 -2.83
N SER A 181 -10.42 24.25 -2.00
CA SER A 181 -11.08 24.51 -0.71
C SER A 181 -10.04 24.80 0.37
N SER A 182 -10.47 25.34 1.51
CA SER A 182 -9.58 25.60 2.63
C SER A 182 -9.07 24.30 3.28
N VAL A 183 -7.99 24.40 4.06
CA VAL A 183 -7.51 23.28 4.89
C VAL A 183 -8.62 22.84 5.86
N ALA A 184 -9.33 23.79 6.45
CA ALA A 184 -10.44 23.54 7.37
C ALA A 184 -11.57 22.73 6.71
N ASP A 185 -12.01 23.12 5.52
CA ASP A 185 -13.06 22.40 4.77
C ASP A 185 -12.60 21.00 4.37
N THR A 186 -11.32 20.86 4.02
CA THR A 186 -10.72 19.56 3.70
C THR A 186 -10.78 18.63 4.91
N TYR A 187 -10.42 19.12 6.12
CA TYR A 187 -10.56 18.33 7.34
C TYR A 187 -12.01 18.03 7.70
N LEU A 188 -12.96 18.93 7.42
CA LEU A 188 -14.38 18.64 7.61
C LEU A 188 -14.85 17.47 6.74
N GLN A 189 -14.43 17.41 5.48
CA GLN A 189 -14.71 16.27 4.59
C GLN A 189 -14.08 14.97 5.13
N ILE A 190 -12.80 15.00 5.50
CA ILE A 190 -12.07 13.83 6.04
C ILE A 190 -12.77 13.28 7.29
N ILE A 191 -13.03 14.14 8.27
CA ILE A 191 -13.64 13.73 9.55
C ILE A 191 -15.07 13.27 9.33
N GLY A 192 -15.84 13.92 8.46
CA GLY A 192 -17.20 13.50 8.12
C GLY A 192 -17.24 12.08 7.56
N ASP A 193 -16.39 11.78 6.57
CA ASP A 193 -16.30 10.46 5.96
C ASP A 193 -15.84 9.40 6.96
N LEU A 194 -14.79 9.68 7.74
CA LEU A 194 -14.24 8.73 8.72
C LEU A 194 -15.22 8.44 9.88
N LYS A 195 -16.01 9.43 10.33
CA LYS A 195 -17.08 9.22 11.31
C LYS A 195 -18.18 8.31 10.76
N MET A 196 -18.71 8.62 9.58
CA MET A 196 -19.73 7.78 8.95
C MET A 196 -19.24 6.36 8.69
N ALA A 197 -17.94 6.20 8.39
CA ALA A 197 -17.32 4.89 8.26
C ALA A 197 -17.25 4.16 9.61
N ALA A 198 -16.75 4.81 10.66
CA ALA A 198 -16.66 4.22 12.01
C ALA A 198 -18.03 3.77 12.55
N ASP A 199 -19.10 4.51 12.26
CA ASP A 199 -20.45 4.17 12.72
C ASP A 199 -21.03 2.92 12.02
N SER A 200 -20.63 2.67 10.77
CA SER A 200 -21.26 1.67 9.89
C SER A 200 -20.40 0.44 9.57
N LEU A 201 -19.08 0.52 9.75
CA LEU A 201 -18.19 -0.62 9.49
C LEU A 201 -18.37 -1.72 10.54
N ASN A 202 -18.29 -2.96 10.07
CA ASN A 202 -18.24 -4.13 10.94
C ASN A 202 -16.94 -4.15 11.79
N PRO A 203 -17.00 -4.69 13.02
CA PRO A 203 -15.83 -4.81 13.88
C PRO A 203 -14.81 -5.84 13.38
N THR A 204 -15.24 -6.82 12.59
CA THR A 204 -14.39 -7.88 12.03
C THR A 204 -14.70 -8.09 10.55
N THR A 205 -13.73 -8.67 9.84
CA THR A 205 -13.85 -9.09 8.45
C THR A 205 -13.17 -10.46 8.29
N THR A 206 -13.74 -11.33 7.45
CA THR A 206 -13.09 -12.58 7.02
C THR A 206 -12.08 -12.34 5.90
N GLU A 207 -12.19 -11.18 5.26
CA GLU A 207 -11.37 -10.71 4.15
C GLU A 207 -10.34 -9.70 4.69
N PHE A 208 -9.14 -10.18 5.01
CA PHE A 208 -8.04 -9.39 5.58
C PHE A 208 -7.63 -8.24 4.66
N GLY A 209 -7.53 -7.02 5.21
CA GLY A 209 -7.18 -5.81 4.44
C GLY A 209 -8.39 -4.93 4.10
N ARG A 210 -9.62 -5.41 4.28
CA ARG A 210 -10.78 -4.51 4.32
C ARG A 210 -10.75 -3.64 5.57
N ALA A 211 -11.28 -2.43 5.43
CA ALA A 211 -11.46 -1.52 6.55
C ALA A 211 -12.44 -2.10 7.59
N THR A 212 -12.07 -2.01 8.86
CA THR A 212 -12.92 -2.36 10.00
C THR A 212 -13.29 -1.10 10.78
N LYS A 213 -14.25 -1.23 11.71
CA LYS A 213 -14.59 -0.16 12.65
C LYS A 213 -13.36 0.41 13.37
N ALA A 214 -12.48 -0.45 13.86
CA ALA A 214 -11.27 -0.04 14.55
C ALA A 214 -10.31 0.73 13.64
N ALA A 215 -10.14 0.31 12.38
CA ALA A 215 -9.34 1.05 11.40
C ALA A 215 -9.90 2.47 11.18
N ALA A 216 -11.22 2.60 11.01
CA ALA A 216 -11.85 3.91 10.85
C ALA A 216 -11.72 4.79 12.09
N MET A 217 -11.91 4.24 13.30
CA MET A 217 -11.72 4.96 14.55
C MET A 217 -10.26 5.39 14.76
N HIS A 218 -9.29 4.56 14.40
CA HIS A 218 -7.87 4.92 14.45
C HIS A 218 -7.55 6.11 13.54
N PHE A 219 -7.93 6.04 12.26
CA PHE A 219 -7.68 7.15 11.34
C PHE A 219 -8.49 8.40 11.69
N LEU A 220 -9.67 8.25 12.28
CA LEU A 220 -10.46 9.36 12.80
C LEU A 220 -9.77 10.04 13.98
N ALA A 221 -9.28 9.27 14.95
CA ALA A 221 -8.48 9.78 16.06
C ALA A 221 -7.24 10.52 15.54
N LYS A 222 -6.55 9.93 14.55
CA LYS A 222 -5.39 10.54 13.89
C LYS A 222 -5.73 11.85 13.18
N ALA A 223 -6.87 11.93 12.50
CA ALA A 223 -7.33 13.15 11.84
C ALA A 223 -7.65 14.26 12.85
N TYR A 224 -8.34 13.95 13.96
CA TYR A 224 -8.59 14.90 15.04
C TYR A 224 -7.30 15.38 15.70
N LEU A 225 -6.39 14.45 16.02
CA LEU A 225 -5.10 14.78 16.61
C LEU A 225 -4.30 15.70 15.69
N THR A 226 -4.24 15.37 14.39
CA THR A 226 -3.47 16.16 13.40
C THR A 226 -4.08 17.55 13.19
N ARG A 227 -5.42 17.66 13.17
CA ARG A 227 -6.07 18.96 13.10
C ARG A 227 -5.75 19.77 14.35
N GLY A 228 -6.06 19.24 15.52
CA GLY A 228 -5.96 19.98 16.78
C GLY A 228 -4.54 20.23 17.30
N SER A 229 -3.52 19.47 16.86
CA SER A 229 -2.13 19.65 17.30
C SER A 229 -1.41 20.83 16.66
N ALA A 230 -1.99 21.44 15.62
CA ALA A 230 -1.35 22.55 14.93
C ALA A 230 -1.26 23.79 15.81
N VAL A 231 -0.02 24.26 16.05
CA VAL A 231 0.28 25.43 16.89
C VAL A 231 0.18 26.74 16.09
N ALA A 232 0.78 26.80 14.90
CA ALA A 232 0.83 28.00 14.08
C ALA A 232 -0.07 27.92 12.83
N GLU A 233 -0.25 26.73 12.26
CA GLU A 233 -1.04 26.54 11.05
C GLU A 233 -2.54 26.52 11.35
N GLN A 234 -3.34 27.26 10.58
CA GLN A 234 -4.80 27.26 10.71
C GLN A 234 -5.41 26.09 9.94
N ARG A 235 -5.67 24.98 10.65
CA ARG A 235 -6.29 23.75 10.10
C ARG A 235 -7.79 23.65 10.35
N GLY A 236 -8.39 24.66 10.98
CA GLY A 236 -9.80 24.64 11.41
C GLY A 236 -10.00 23.91 12.73
N GLN A 237 -9.00 24.00 13.63
CA GLN A 237 -8.99 23.39 14.96
C GLN A 237 -10.25 23.71 15.76
N LYS A 238 -10.72 22.73 16.52
CA LYS A 238 -11.82 22.89 17.49
C LYS A 238 -11.32 22.58 18.90
N PRO A 239 -11.85 23.25 19.94
CA PRO A 239 -11.48 22.96 21.32
C PRO A 239 -11.68 21.48 21.70
N THR A 240 -12.63 20.80 21.05
CA THR A 240 -12.96 19.39 21.27
C THR A 240 -12.08 18.40 20.51
N ASP A 241 -11.09 18.84 19.73
CA ASP A 241 -10.30 17.95 18.87
C ASP A 241 -9.44 16.98 19.68
N MET A 242 -8.80 17.44 20.76
CA MET A 242 -8.01 16.57 21.63
C MET A 242 -8.89 15.55 22.35
N ASP A 243 -10.05 15.97 22.86
CA ASP A 243 -11.03 15.07 23.49
C ASP A 243 -11.54 14.02 22.50
N SER A 244 -11.82 14.44 21.25
CA SER A 244 -12.26 13.52 20.20
C SER A 244 -11.17 12.54 19.81
N ALA A 245 -9.91 12.99 19.70
CA ALA A 245 -8.78 12.13 19.42
C ALA A 245 -8.60 11.07 20.51
N ALA A 246 -8.63 11.48 21.78
CA ALA A 246 -8.54 10.58 22.92
C ALA A 246 -9.70 9.58 22.95
N TYR A 247 -10.94 10.06 22.78
CA TYR A 247 -12.13 9.22 22.78
C TYR A 247 -12.05 8.11 21.73
N TYR A 248 -11.80 8.43 20.46
CA TYR A 248 -11.76 7.42 19.40
C TYR A 248 -10.55 6.48 19.52
N ALA A 249 -9.41 6.96 20.04
CA ALA A 249 -8.28 6.10 20.35
C ALA A 249 -8.64 5.11 21.47
N GLU A 250 -9.30 5.57 22.53
CA GLU A 250 -9.74 4.75 23.66
C GLU A 250 -10.73 3.66 23.23
N GLN A 251 -11.64 3.95 22.29
CA GLN A 251 -12.54 2.93 21.74
C GLN A 251 -11.79 1.75 21.10
N VAL A 252 -10.64 2.02 20.46
CA VAL A 252 -9.79 0.98 19.88
C VAL A 252 -9.02 0.24 20.97
N ILE A 253 -8.38 0.98 21.88
CA ILE A 253 -7.52 0.43 22.95
C ILE A 253 -8.32 -0.47 23.91
N THR A 254 -9.53 -0.06 24.28
CA THR A 254 -10.40 -0.79 25.23
C THR A 254 -11.21 -1.89 24.55
N GLY A 255 -11.08 -2.06 23.23
CA GLY A 255 -11.77 -3.10 22.47
C GLY A 255 -13.25 -2.82 22.17
N VAL A 256 -13.78 -1.63 22.52
CA VAL A 256 -15.17 -1.24 22.20
C VAL A 256 -15.42 -1.17 20.69
N ALA A 257 -14.39 -0.82 19.91
CA ALA A 257 -14.41 -0.89 18.45
C ALA A 257 -14.57 -2.32 17.90
N GLY A 258 -14.37 -3.34 18.75
CA GLY A 258 -14.36 -4.76 18.39
C GLY A 258 -13.07 -5.20 17.69
N GLY A 259 -13.10 -6.39 17.08
CA GLY A 259 -11.96 -6.94 16.31
C GLY A 259 -10.95 -7.77 17.09
N GLY A 260 -10.91 -7.61 18.43
CA GLY A 260 -10.01 -8.36 19.31
C GLY A 260 -8.54 -8.06 19.04
N TYR A 261 -8.23 -6.78 18.84
CA TYR A 261 -6.88 -6.31 18.59
C TYR A 261 -6.06 -6.32 19.89
N VAL A 262 -4.83 -6.82 19.82
CA VAL A 262 -3.90 -6.89 20.96
C VAL A 262 -2.49 -6.61 20.46
N LEU A 263 -1.65 -6.00 21.30
CA LEU A 263 -0.24 -5.81 20.99
C LEU A 263 0.45 -7.17 20.83
N ALA A 264 1.38 -7.24 19.88
CA ALA A 264 2.24 -8.39 19.69
C ALA A 264 3.08 -8.61 20.95
N THR A 265 3.18 -9.87 21.38
CA THR A 265 3.97 -10.25 22.55
C THR A 265 5.48 -10.07 22.32
N ASP A 266 5.91 -10.19 21.07
CA ASP A 266 7.27 -9.90 20.63
C ASP A 266 7.22 -8.96 19.40
N TYR A 267 7.99 -7.88 19.43
CA TYR A 267 8.06 -6.88 18.36
C TYR A 267 8.39 -7.51 17.00
N LYS A 268 9.21 -8.57 16.98
CA LYS A 268 9.58 -9.25 15.73
C LYS A 268 8.36 -9.86 15.02
N ASP A 269 7.29 -10.20 15.74
CA ASP A 269 6.09 -10.83 15.18
C ASP A 269 5.29 -9.89 14.29
N LEU A 270 5.53 -8.57 14.35
CA LEU A 270 4.98 -7.59 13.42
C LEU A 270 5.62 -7.67 12.04
N TRP A 271 6.87 -8.14 11.98
CA TRP A 271 7.73 -8.12 10.81
C TRP A 271 8.06 -9.51 10.29
N ARG A 272 7.53 -10.57 10.92
CA ARG A 272 7.73 -11.96 10.52
C ARG A 272 7.14 -12.24 9.14
N GLY A 273 7.97 -12.12 8.11
CA GLY A 273 7.81 -12.93 6.90
C GLY A 273 7.99 -14.40 7.26
N VAL A 274 7.29 -15.34 6.61
CA VAL A 274 7.59 -16.78 6.78
C VAL A 274 9.00 -17.03 6.22
N TYR A 275 9.98 -17.15 7.10
CA TYR A 275 11.34 -17.47 6.70
C TYR A 275 11.50 -19.00 6.65
N PRO A 276 12.39 -19.55 5.80
CA PRO A 276 12.56 -21.00 5.64
C PRO A 276 12.94 -21.75 6.94
N GLU A 277 13.42 -21.04 7.96
CA GLU A 277 13.61 -21.53 9.32
C GLU A 277 12.32 -21.97 10.04
N ASP A 278 11.14 -21.52 9.59
CA ASP A 278 9.83 -21.95 10.09
C ASP A 278 9.35 -23.26 9.44
N ASN A 279 10.09 -23.79 8.44
CA ASN A 279 9.77 -25.07 7.81
C ASN A 279 11.04 -25.82 7.37
N PRO A 280 11.52 -26.81 8.15
CA PRO A 280 12.80 -27.50 7.91
C PRO A 280 12.88 -28.31 6.59
N THR A 281 11.80 -28.32 5.79
CA THR A 281 11.75 -28.97 4.47
C THR A 281 12.03 -28.02 3.30
N TRP A 282 12.16 -26.71 3.55
CA TRP A 282 12.37 -25.72 2.49
C TRP A 282 13.86 -25.60 2.16
N ILE A 283 14.24 -26.14 0.99
CA ILE A 283 15.59 -25.93 0.43
C ILE A 283 15.71 -24.46 -0.01
N LEU A 284 16.60 -23.71 0.64
CA LEU A 284 16.92 -22.32 0.32
C LEU A 284 17.60 -22.23 -1.07
N PRO A 285 16.97 -21.62 -2.10
CA PRO A 285 17.69 -21.34 -3.34
C PRO A 285 18.63 -20.15 -3.13
N THR A 286 19.88 -20.28 -3.60
CA THR A 286 20.80 -19.15 -3.75
C THR A 286 20.19 -18.12 -4.69
N LEU A 287 20.12 -16.85 -4.26
CA LEU A 287 19.65 -15.75 -5.10
C LEU A 287 20.76 -15.42 -6.12
N GLY A 288 20.71 -16.09 -7.28
CA GLY A 288 21.71 -15.94 -8.33
C GLY A 288 21.93 -14.49 -8.78
N ASN A 289 23.16 -14.18 -9.18
CA ASN A 289 23.58 -12.85 -9.64
C ASN A 289 23.02 -12.47 -11.03
N SER A 290 22.24 -13.35 -11.65
CA SER A 290 21.71 -13.22 -13.00
C SER A 290 20.20 -13.39 -13.01
N GLY A 291 19.45 -12.38 -12.57
CA GLY A 291 18.09 -12.05 -13.06
C GLY A 291 16.95 -13.08 -12.99
N VAL A 292 17.19 -14.33 -12.62
CA VAL A 292 16.15 -15.35 -12.49
C VAL A 292 15.88 -15.48 -11.00
N ALA A 293 14.83 -14.78 -10.55
CA ALA A 293 14.20 -15.12 -9.28
C ALA A 293 13.95 -16.63 -9.27
N PRO A 294 14.14 -17.34 -8.14
CA PRO A 294 13.78 -18.75 -8.08
C PRO A 294 12.38 -18.89 -8.67
N VAL A 295 12.24 -19.83 -9.61
CA VAL A 295 10.97 -20.18 -10.24
C VAL A 295 10.13 -20.88 -9.18
N ALA A 296 9.70 -20.13 -8.18
CA ALA A 296 8.47 -20.36 -7.49
C ALA A 296 7.46 -19.43 -8.17
N PRO A 297 6.22 -19.87 -8.42
CA PRO A 297 5.18 -18.97 -8.89
C PRO A 297 5.12 -17.78 -7.92
N ASN A 298 4.55 -16.67 -8.36
CA ASN A 298 4.25 -15.45 -7.61
C ASN A 298 3.53 -15.63 -6.25
N THR A 299 3.38 -16.85 -5.76
CA THR A 299 2.67 -17.30 -4.58
C THR A 299 3.53 -17.24 -3.32
N SER A 300 4.82 -17.59 -3.34
CA SER A 300 5.60 -17.73 -2.08
C SER A 300 5.83 -16.40 -1.34
N ALA A 301 6.04 -15.29 -2.06
CA ALA A 301 6.10 -13.94 -1.49
C ALA A 301 4.70 -13.41 -1.06
N TYR A 302 3.63 -13.97 -1.62
CA TYR A 302 2.25 -13.59 -1.27
C TYR A 302 1.77 -14.35 -0.02
N THR A 303 2.06 -15.66 0.09
CA THR A 303 1.68 -16.49 1.25
C THR A 303 2.43 -16.08 2.53
N THR A 304 3.67 -15.64 2.41
CA THR A 304 4.51 -15.08 3.49
C THR A 304 3.94 -13.77 4.05
N SER A 305 3.41 -12.90 3.17
CA SER A 305 2.80 -11.63 3.58
C SER A 305 1.51 -11.81 4.40
N ILE A 306 0.77 -12.91 4.18
CA ILE A 306 -0.56 -13.14 4.77
C ILE A 306 -0.50 -13.43 6.28
N ASN A 307 0.59 -14.01 6.81
CA ASN A 307 0.66 -14.36 8.24
C ASN A 307 1.01 -13.16 9.13
N ALA A 308 1.93 -12.27 8.72
CA ALA A 308 2.17 -10.99 9.42
C ALA A 308 0.91 -10.11 9.42
N GLN A 309 0.15 -10.10 8.33
CA GLN A 309 -1.12 -9.36 8.22
C GLN A 309 -2.22 -9.85 9.16
N LYS A 310 -2.12 -11.09 9.66
CA LYS A 310 -3.05 -11.65 10.65
C LYS A 310 -2.68 -11.29 12.09
N ASN A 311 -1.54 -10.63 12.30
CA ASN A 311 -1.15 -10.17 13.62
C ASN A 311 -2.25 -9.27 14.18
N LYS A 312 -2.65 -9.55 15.42
CA LYS A 312 -3.76 -8.86 16.09
C LYS A 312 -3.44 -7.41 16.44
N GLU A 313 -2.22 -6.95 16.25
CA GLU A 313 -1.86 -5.53 16.39
C GLU A 313 -2.20 -4.71 15.12
N ILE A 314 -2.30 -5.37 13.96
CA ILE A 314 -2.51 -4.67 12.68
C ILE A 314 -3.97 -4.28 12.50
N LEU A 315 -4.25 -2.98 12.62
CA LEU A 315 -5.60 -2.42 12.43
C LEU A 315 -6.03 -2.35 10.96
N PHE A 316 -5.08 -2.06 10.05
CA PHE A 316 -5.34 -1.91 8.62
C PHE A 316 -4.10 -2.27 7.79
N SER A 317 -4.32 -2.96 6.66
CA SER A 317 -3.26 -3.35 5.72
C SER A 317 -3.65 -2.96 4.30
N ALA A 318 -2.79 -2.20 3.62
CA ALA A 318 -2.95 -1.74 2.25
C ALA A 318 -2.63 -2.82 1.21
N GLN A 319 -3.16 -4.04 1.39
CA GLN A 319 -2.93 -5.19 0.50
C GLN A 319 -4.24 -5.80 -0.02
N TRP A 320 -5.39 -5.19 0.26
CA TRP A 320 -6.68 -5.68 -0.24
C TRP A 320 -6.84 -5.47 -1.74
N ASN A 321 -6.26 -6.38 -2.52
CA ASN A 321 -6.36 -6.48 -3.97
C ASN A 321 -5.78 -7.84 -4.41
N ASN A 322 -6.64 -8.77 -4.81
CA ASN A 322 -6.21 -10.09 -5.30
C ASN A 322 -5.98 -10.13 -6.82
N LYS A 323 -5.90 -8.99 -7.52
CA LYS A 323 -5.64 -8.93 -8.96
C LYS A 323 -4.15 -9.15 -9.24
N PRO A 324 -3.75 -10.28 -9.85
CA PRO A 324 -2.34 -10.60 -10.12
C PRO A 324 -1.66 -9.62 -11.08
N ALA A 325 -2.43 -8.92 -11.93
CA ALA A 325 -1.90 -7.89 -12.80
C ALA A 325 -1.37 -6.67 -12.03
N LEU A 326 -1.86 -6.45 -10.81
CA LEU A 326 -1.54 -5.30 -9.97
C LEU A 326 -0.53 -5.64 -8.87
N THR A 327 -0.18 -6.91 -8.67
CA THR A 327 0.89 -7.31 -7.73
C THR A 327 2.27 -6.80 -8.16
N GLY A 328 2.40 -6.27 -9.38
CA GLY A 328 3.65 -5.81 -9.95
C GLY A 328 4.58 -6.98 -10.29
N ARG A 329 5.59 -6.73 -11.13
CA ARG A 329 6.60 -7.75 -11.51
C ARG A 329 7.33 -8.34 -10.30
N PHE A 330 7.44 -7.57 -9.21
CA PHE A 330 8.29 -7.89 -8.07
C PHE A 330 7.58 -7.98 -6.72
N GLY A 331 6.24 -7.83 -6.66
CA GLY A 331 5.53 -7.78 -5.37
C GLY A 331 5.82 -6.50 -4.59
N ASN A 332 5.59 -6.53 -3.27
CA ASN A 332 5.96 -5.44 -2.36
C ASN A 332 7.48 -5.42 -2.16
N GLN A 333 8.15 -4.38 -2.65
CA GLN A 333 9.61 -4.25 -2.58
C GLN A 333 10.10 -3.44 -1.38
N THR A 334 9.21 -2.91 -0.55
CA THR A 334 9.55 -1.93 0.50
C THR A 334 10.55 -2.47 1.51
N HIS A 335 10.41 -3.74 1.91
CA HIS A 335 11.35 -4.42 2.81
C HIS A 335 12.78 -4.51 2.27
N MET A 336 12.98 -4.43 0.94
CA MET A 336 14.30 -4.49 0.32
C MET A 336 15.04 -3.15 0.37
N TYR A 337 14.33 -2.04 0.63
CA TYR A 337 14.91 -0.70 0.61
C TYR A 337 15.56 -0.28 1.93
N PHE A 338 15.30 -1.02 3.01
CA PHE A 338 15.93 -0.87 4.33
C PHE A 338 17.18 -1.75 4.48
N GLY A 339 17.59 -2.45 3.43
CA GLY A 339 18.80 -3.29 3.44
C GLY A 339 20.08 -2.45 3.39
N CYS A 340 21.15 -2.95 4.00
CA CYS A 340 22.49 -2.36 3.90
C CYS A 340 23.34 -3.07 2.83
N ALA A 341 24.48 -2.49 2.48
CA ALA A 341 25.52 -3.22 1.77
C ALA A 341 26.01 -4.38 2.65
N TYR A 342 26.06 -5.59 2.10
CA TYR A 342 26.63 -6.75 2.80
C TYR A 342 27.34 -7.72 1.85
N GLU A 343 27.36 -7.42 0.55
CA GLU A 343 28.01 -8.22 -0.48
C GLU A 343 28.82 -7.32 -1.43
N ASN A 344 29.91 -7.85 -1.99
CA ASN A 344 30.72 -7.23 -3.04
C ASN A 344 31.52 -5.96 -2.68
N SER A 345 31.78 -5.66 -1.40
CA SER A 345 32.87 -4.74 -1.00
C SER A 345 34.18 -5.48 -0.70
N PRO A 346 35.38 -4.89 -0.93
CA PRO A 346 36.66 -5.44 -0.47
C PRO A 346 36.74 -5.71 1.04
N SER A 347 35.88 -5.06 1.83
CA SER A 347 35.72 -5.26 3.28
C SER A 347 34.74 -6.37 3.66
N GLU A 348 33.91 -6.87 2.73
CA GLU A 348 32.77 -7.77 2.97
C GLU A 348 33.06 -9.20 2.47
N VAL A 349 34.29 -9.65 2.72
CA VAL A 349 34.76 -10.96 2.27
C VAL A 349 34.09 -12.05 3.12
N GLY A 350 33.37 -13.00 2.51
CA GLY A 350 32.72 -14.12 3.23
C GLY A 350 31.21 -14.24 3.07
N VAL A 351 30.54 -13.20 2.56
CA VAL A 351 29.07 -13.17 2.43
C VAL A 351 28.65 -12.98 0.98
N THR A 352 27.62 -13.71 0.57
CA THR A 352 26.94 -13.59 -0.73
C THR A 352 25.44 -13.43 -0.54
N ARG A 353 24.71 -12.96 -1.56
CA ARG A 353 23.25 -12.79 -1.48
C ARG A 353 22.51 -14.06 -1.05
N ASP A 354 21.70 -13.94 -0.01
CA ASP A 354 20.76 -14.99 0.40
C ASP A 354 19.38 -14.41 0.77
N VAL A 355 18.45 -15.30 1.11
CA VAL A 355 17.07 -14.92 1.47
C VAL A 355 17.03 -14.11 2.78
N HIS A 356 17.94 -14.40 3.72
CA HIS A 356 17.97 -13.70 5.02
C HIS A 356 18.49 -12.27 4.85
N GLY A 357 19.60 -12.09 4.16
CA GLY A 357 20.22 -10.83 3.76
C GLY A 357 19.34 -9.99 2.83
N GLY A 358 18.47 -10.62 2.05
CA GLY A 358 17.61 -9.93 1.08
C GLY A 358 18.42 -9.34 -0.07
N ARG A 359 17.86 -8.36 -0.79
CA ARG A 359 18.63 -7.58 -1.78
C ARG A 359 19.23 -6.37 -1.08
N PRO A 360 20.54 -6.12 -1.19
CA PRO A 360 21.20 -4.97 -0.56
C PRO A 360 20.94 -3.69 -1.36
N PHE A 361 19.67 -3.29 -1.53
CA PHE A 361 19.35 -2.01 -2.13
C PHE A 361 19.62 -0.90 -1.11
N ARG A 362 20.64 -0.10 -1.35
CA ARG A 362 21.10 0.95 -0.44
C ARG A 362 20.32 2.23 -0.65
N ARG A 363 19.00 2.18 -0.43
CA ARG A 363 18.06 3.29 -0.71
C ARG A 363 17.86 4.22 0.49
N LEU A 364 17.73 3.64 1.67
CA LEU A 364 17.51 4.33 2.94
C LEU A 364 18.60 3.94 3.94
N GLN A 365 19.01 4.86 4.80
CA GLN A 365 19.90 4.58 5.92
C GLN A 365 19.36 5.27 7.19
N PRO A 366 19.38 4.63 8.37
CA PRO A 366 19.16 5.35 9.62
C PRO A 366 20.22 6.45 9.81
N THR A 367 19.84 7.57 10.40
CA THR A 367 20.83 8.59 10.76
C THR A 367 21.66 8.14 11.96
N ASP A 368 22.83 8.74 12.16
CA ASP A 368 23.63 8.51 13.36
C ASP A 368 22.84 8.86 14.63
N TYR A 369 22.04 9.94 14.58
CA TYR A 369 21.14 10.32 15.66
C TYR A 369 20.17 9.18 16.00
N ALA A 370 19.48 8.61 15.02
CA ALA A 370 18.53 7.51 15.21
C ALA A 370 19.18 6.25 15.79
N MET A 371 20.44 5.99 15.48
CA MET A 371 21.17 4.85 16.07
C MET A 371 21.67 5.14 17.49
N ASP A 372 21.99 6.39 17.79
CA ASP A 372 22.60 6.79 19.06
C ASP A 372 21.60 7.09 20.18
N ILE A 373 20.30 7.19 19.89
CA ILE A 373 19.26 7.28 20.94
C ILE A 373 19.15 6.01 21.81
N TYR A 374 19.66 4.87 21.31
CA TYR A 374 19.57 3.60 22.01
C TYR A 374 20.75 3.38 22.96
N ASP A 375 20.46 3.03 24.22
CA ASP A 375 21.47 2.47 25.11
C ASP A 375 21.82 1.05 24.65
N ARG A 376 22.98 0.89 24.00
CA ARG A 376 23.44 -0.40 23.45
C ARG A 376 23.67 -1.49 24.52
N LYS A 377 23.62 -1.17 25.82
CA LYS A 377 23.75 -2.15 26.91
C LYS A 377 22.39 -2.57 27.46
N ASN A 378 21.50 -1.62 27.71
CA ASN A 378 20.25 -1.87 28.44
C ASN A 378 18.99 -1.81 27.57
N ASP A 379 19.08 -1.30 26.34
CA ASP A 379 17.96 -1.20 25.43
C ASP A 379 17.95 -2.33 24.40
N SER A 380 17.10 -3.34 24.65
CA SER A 380 16.96 -4.49 23.73
C SER A 380 16.40 -4.12 22.36
N ARG A 381 15.80 -2.93 22.18
CA ARG A 381 15.19 -2.52 20.90
C ARG A 381 16.23 -2.39 19.80
N PHE A 382 17.42 -1.89 20.13
CA PHE A 382 18.50 -1.73 19.15
C PHE A 382 18.81 -3.04 18.42
N TYR A 383 19.02 -4.12 19.17
CA TYR A 383 19.35 -5.43 18.61
C TYR A 383 18.15 -6.17 17.98
N LYS A 384 16.92 -5.69 18.22
CA LYS A 384 15.70 -6.20 17.60
C LYS A 384 15.37 -5.46 16.30
N GLU A 385 15.81 -4.22 16.15
CA GLU A 385 15.52 -3.35 15.03
C GLU A 385 16.64 -3.35 13.98
N PHE A 386 17.90 -3.31 14.42
CA PHE A 386 19.06 -3.23 13.53
C PHE A 386 19.77 -4.56 13.36
N ARG A 387 20.18 -4.84 12.12
CA ARG A 387 21.12 -5.92 11.83
C ARG A 387 22.54 -5.43 12.15
N ILE A 388 23.14 -6.03 13.17
CA ILE A 388 24.48 -5.66 13.65
C ILE A 388 25.61 -6.53 13.08
N ALA A 389 25.27 -7.67 12.48
CA ALA A 389 26.23 -8.62 11.92
C ALA A 389 25.62 -9.37 10.73
N HIS A 390 26.45 -9.66 9.74
CA HIS A 390 26.17 -10.63 8.68
C HIS A 390 27.06 -11.84 8.89
N TYR A 391 26.44 -13.01 8.86
CA TYR A 391 27.09 -14.30 9.04
C TYR A 391 27.65 -14.79 7.71
N SER A 392 28.80 -15.47 7.75
CA SER A 392 29.50 -15.90 6.55
C SER A 392 28.78 -17.09 5.96
N ASN A 393 28.21 -16.93 4.77
CA ASN A 393 27.49 -18.00 4.06
C ASN A 393 28.30 -18.62 2.92
N VAL A 394 29.54 -18.18 2.71
CA VAL A 394 30.48 -18.78 1.76
C VAL A 394 31.73 -19.26 2.49
N ASN A 395 32.24 -20.41 2.09
CA ASN A 395 33.54 -20.90 2.53
C ASN A 395 34.66 -20.10 1.85
N GLN A 396 35.23 -19.11 2.55
CA GLN A 396 36.27 -18.24 2.01
C GLN A 396 37.64 -18.51 2.67
N THR A 397 38.38 -19.46 2.11
CA THR A 397 39.70 -19.87 2.59
C THR A 397 40.84 -18.89 2.26
N SER A 398 40.60 -17.95 1.34
CA SER A 398 41.56 -16.93 0.89
C SER A 398 41.60 -15.69 1.80
N ALA A 399 40.53 -15.42 2.53
CA ALA A 399 40.44 -14.28 3.44
C ALA A 399 41.19 -14.58 4.74
N ARG A 400 42.48 -14.21 4.84
CA ARG A 400 43.30 -14.46 6.04
C ARG A 400 43.64 -13.18 6.79
N PHE A 401 43.81 -13.27 8.10
CA PHE A 401 44.30 -12.14 8.89
C PHE A 401 45.74 -11.83 8.50
N THR A 402 46.03 -10.56 8.31
CA THR A 402 47.38 -10.02 8.15
C THR A 402 47.86 -9.49 9.50
N ALA A 403 49.16 -9.24 9.64
CA ALA A 403 49.69 -8.59 10.83
C ALA A 403 49.05 -7.21 11.11
N ALA A 404 48.50 -6.55 10.08
CA ALA A 404 47.88 -5.23 10.19
C ALA A 404 46.41 -5.26 10.66
N ASN A 405 45.72 -6.40 10.56
CA ASN A 405 44.28 -6.50 10.85
C ASN A 405 43.89 -7.66 11.78
N ALA A 406 44.85 -8.45 12.26
CA ALA A 406 44.59 -9.51 13.22
C ALA A 406 44.20 -8.90 14.58
N PRO A 407 43.11 -9.35 15.21
CA PRO A 407 42.74 -8.90 16.56
C PRO A 407 43.79 -9.34 17.60
N ASP A 408 44.55 -10.39 17.30
CA ASP A 408 45.69 -10.87 18.08
C ASP A 408 46.74 -11.52 17.15
N PRO A 409 48.05 -11.42 17.44
CA PRO A 409 49.11 -11.97 16.59
C PRO A 409 48.97 -13.46 16.25
N SER A 410 48.34 -14.26 17.12
CA SER A 410 48.09 -15.70 16.90
C SER A 410 47.08 -16.00 15.79
N PHE A 411 46.36 -14.98 15.31
CA PHE A 411 45.42 -15.11 14.20
C PHE A 411 46.05 -14.82 12.83
N VAL A 412 47.25 -14.24 12.77
CA VAL A 412 47.93 -13.93 11.50
C VAL A 412 48.07 -15.21 10.65
N GLY A 413 47.60 -15.14 9.40
CA GLY A 413 47.60 -16.25 8.46
C GLY A 413 46.44 -17.25 8.64
N LYS A 414 45.62 -17.15 9.68
CA LYS A 414 44.37 -17.91 9.82
C LYS A 414 43.24 -17.28 9.01
N THR A 415 42.28 -18.10 8.60
CA THR A 415 41.07 -17.64 7.92
C THR A 415 40.28 -16.69 8.82
N ARG A 416 39.80 -15.58 8.25
CA ARG A 416 39.02 -14.55 8.94
C ARG A 416 37.59 -14.99 9.23
N PHE A 417 37.02 -15.83 8.38
CA PHE A 417 35.63 -16.24 8.43
C PHE A 417 35.51 -17.75 8.20
N GLY A 418 34.76 -18.44 9.06
CA GLY A 418 34.23 -19.78 8.79
C GLY A 418 32.74 -19.67 8.46
N ILE A 419 32.15 -20.69 7.83
CA ILE A 419 30.68 -20.72 7.64
C ILE A 419 30.01 -20.74 9.01
N GLY A 420 29.03 -19.85 9.20
CA GLY A 420 28.27 -19.74 10.44
C GLY A 420 27.58 -18.40 10.55
#